data_AF-A0A9D8TTA7-F1
#
_entry.id   AF-A0A9D8TTA7-F1
#
_cell.length_a   1.000
_cell.length_b   1.000
_cell.length_c   1.000
_cell.angle_alpha   90.00
_cell.angle_beta   90.00
_cell.angle_gamma   90.00
#
_symmetry.space_group_name_H-M   'P 1'
#
loop_
_entity.id
_entity.type
_entity.pdbx_description
1 polymer ?
#
loop_
_entity_poly.entity_id
_entity_poly.type
_entity_poly.pdbx_seq_one_letter_code
_entity_poly.pdbx_strand_id
1 'polypeptide(L)'
;MIFTKPLNIIINNMNRLATGDFKARIRFDSVFDRHPTVAELSRSFNTMAEELENTEMLRSDFVNNFSHEFKTPIVSIAGFAKLLKSGDLSDDEREEYINIIEEESLRLSDMANNVLNLT
;
A
#
# COMPACT_ATOMS: atom_id res chain seq x y z
N MET A 1 40.80 5.55 16.52
CA MET A 1 39.69 4.70 16.01
C MET A 1 38.33 5.16 16.56
N ILE A 2 38.06 6.47 16.63
CA ILE A 2 36.90 7.04 17.36
C ILE A 2 35.72 7.37 16.42
N PHE A 3 35.95 7.49 15.11
CA PHE A 3 34.92 7.86 14.11
C PHE A 3 34.19 6.68 13.44
N THR A 4 34.57 5.43 13.70
CA THR A 4 33.99 4.26 13.00
C THR A 4 32.59 3.90 13.49
N LYS A 5 32.31 4.08 14.79
CA LYS A 5 30.99 3.80 15.38
C LYS A 5 29.84 4.63 14.77
N PRO A 6 29.91 5.96 14.70
CA PRO A 6 28.81 6.76 14.14
C PRO A 6 28.59 6.49 12.65
N LEU A 7 29.66 6.32 11.87
CA LEU A 7 29.54 5.97 10.44
C LEU A 7 28.87 4.60 10.23
N ASN A 8 29.21 3.60 11.04
CA ASN A 8 28.56 2.30 10.97
C ASN A 8 27.07 2.37 11.33
N ILE A 9 26.67 3.21 12.30
CA ILE A 9 25.26 3.42 12.65
C ILE A 9 24.50 4.01 11.46
N ILE A 10 25.09 5.00 10.78
CA ILE A 10 24.47 5.63 9.60
C ILE A 10 24.31 4.61 8.48
N ILE A 11 25.39 3.90 8.11
CA ILE A 11 25.38 2.90 7.04
C ILE A 11 24.34 1.81 7.33
N ASN A 12 24.28 1.32 8.57
CA ASN A 12 23.30 0.30 8.95
C ASN A 12 21.86 0.80 8.83
N ASN A 13 21.57 2.04 9.26
CA ASN A 13 20.22 2.59 9.12
C ASN A 13 19.87 2.92 7.66
N MET A 14 20.83 3.37 6.85
CA MET A 14 20.65 3.53 5.41
C MET A 14 20.35 2.21 4.72
N ASN A 15 21.07 1.14 5.07
CA ASN A 15 20.82 -0.20 4.53
C ASN A 15 19.42 -0.69 4.93
N ARG A 16 19.02 -0.50 6.20
CA ARG A 16 17.66 -0.83 6.66
C ARG A 16 16.59 -0.08 5.86
N LEU A 17 16.76 1.23 5.72
CA LEU A 17 15.85 2.09 4.96
C LEU A 17 15.75 1.64 3.50
N ALA A 18 16.89 1.32 2.86
CA ALA A 18 16.95 0.81 1.49
C ALA A 18 16.27 -0.56 1.32
N THR A 19 16.19 -1.37 2.37
CA THR A 19 15.43 -2.64 2.38
C THR A 19 13.95 -2.49 2.73
N GLY A 20 13.44 -1.26 2.88
CA GLY A 20 12.03 -0.99 3.15
C GLY A 20 11.67 -0.84 4.64
N ASP A 21 12.65 -0.84 5.54
CA ASP A 21 12.42 -0.50 6.95
C ASP A 21 12.35 1.02 7.11
N PHE A 22 11.23 1.61 6.70
CA PHE A 22 10.97 3.05 6.79
C PHE A 22 10.84 3.56 8.24
N LYS A 23 10.78 2.65 9.22
CA LYS A 23 10.81 2.98 10.66
C LYS A 23 12.24 3.13 11.20
N ALA A 24 13.26 2.90 10.39
CA ALA A 24 14.65 3.14 10.76
C ALA A 24 14.84 4.62 11.16
N ARG A 25 15.52 4.84 12.29
CA ARG A 25 15.85 6.17 12.81
C ARG A 25 17.28 6.18 13.33
N ILE A 26 17.98 7.28 13.08
CA ILE A 26 19.30 7.54 13.64
C ILE A 26 19.13 8.36 14.91
N ARG A 27 19.73 7.88 16.00
CA ARG A 27 19.88 8.59 17.27
C ARG A 27 21.30 8.35 17.77
N PHE A 28 22.08 9.40 17.94
CA PHE A 28 23.42 9.28 18.52
C PHE A 28 23.38 9.51 20.03
N ASP A 29 24.44 9.11 20.69
CA ASP A 29 24.74 9.46 22.08
C ASP A 29 25.11 10.95 22.21
N SER A 30 24.92 11.48 23.42
CA SER A 30 24.95 12.91 23.73
C SER A 30 26.28 13.63 23.45
N VAL A 31 27.37 12.89 23.20
CA VAL A 31 28.68 13.44 22.83
C VAL A 31 28.76 13.70 21.32
N PHE A 32 28.19 12.83 20.49
CA PHE A 32 28.22 12.95 19.03
C PHE A 32 27.08 13.83 18.49
N ASP A 33 25.94 13.84 19.15
CA ASP A 33 24.82 14.76 18.85
C ASP A 33 25.17 16.25 19.06
N ARG A 34 26.27 16.55 19.75
CA ARG A 34 26.78 17.93 19.89
C ARG A 34 27.55 18.42 18.67
N HIS A 35 27.97 17.53 17.78
CA HIS A 35 28.65 17.94 16.56
C HIS A 35 27.61 18.41 15.53
N PRO A 36 27.62 19.69 15.09
CA PRO A 36 26.56 20.25 14.25
C PRO A 36 26.24 19.43 13.00
N THR A 37 27.28 19.00 12.28
CA THR A 37 27.12 18.17 11.06
C THR A 37 26.49 16.81 11.32
N VAL A 38 26.77 16.19 12.47
CA VAL A 38 26.24 14.86 12.82
C VAL A 38 24.77 14.98 13.21
N ALA A 39 24.44 16.04 13.96
CA ALA A 39 23.06 16.36 14.32
C ALA A 39 22.20 16.71 13.10
N GLU A 40 22.74 17.50 12.16
CA GLU A 40 22.07 17.84 10.91
C GLU A 40 21.83 16.58 10.06
N LEU A 41 22.84 15.73 9.87
CA LEU A 41 22.72 14.48 9.13
C LEU A 41 21.65 13.54 9.74
N SER A 42 21.66 13.40 11.07
CA SER A 42 20.65 12.60 11.79
C SER A 42 19.24 13.13 11.52
N ARG A 43 19.06 14.45 11.59
CA ARG A 43 17.79 15.12 11.31
C ARG A 43 17.34 14.88 9.87
N SER A 44 18.21 15.15 8.90
CA SER A 44 17.90 14.95 7.48
C SER A 44 17.56 13.49 7.16
N PHE A 45 18.29 12.53 7.73
CA PHE A 45 17.96 11.11 7.57
C PHE A 45 16.59 10.77 8.16
N ASN A 46 16.31 11.22 9.38
CA ASN A 46 15.04 10.90 10.04
C ASN A 46 13.84 11.53 9.32
N THR A 47 13.97 12.76 8.81
CA THR A 47 12.95 13.40 7.97
C THR A 47 12.74 12.61 6.68
N MET A 48 13.81 12.20 5.99
CA MET A 48 13.68 11.37 4.79
C MET A 48 12.98 10.03 5.08
N ALA A 49 13.33 9.37 6.18
CA ALA A 49 12.70 8.12 6.58
C ALA A 49 11.21 8.30 6.92
N GLU A 50 10.85 9.42 7.56
CA GLU A 50 9.45 9.79 7.86
C GLU A 50 8.63 10.04 6.59
N GLU A 51 9.15 10.79 5.63
CA GLU A 51 8.46 11.03 4.33
C GLU A 51 8.25 9.73 3.54
N LEU A 52 9.25 8.83 3.56
CA LEU A 52 9.11 7.51 2.94
C LEU A 52 8.10 6.63 3.68
N GLU A 53 8.09 6.66 5.01
CA GLU A 53 7.09 5.94 5.82
C GLU A 53 5.67 6.42 5.50
N ASN A 54 5.47 7.73 5.43
CA ASN A 54 4.19 8.33 5.05
C ASN A 54 3.75 7.91 3.64
N THR A 55 4.68 7.92 2.68
CA THR A 55 4.41 7.48 1.31
C THR A 55 4.02 6.00 1.26
N GLU A 56 4.72 5.12 2.00
CA GLU A 56 4.39 3.70 2.06
C GLU A 56 3.06 3.43 2.76
N MET A 57 2.73 4.20 3.81
CA MET A 57 1.41 4.12 4.46
C MET A 57 0.31 4.46 3.47
N LEU A 58 0.43 5.57 2.72
CA LEU A 58 -0.54 5.95 1.69
C LEU A 58 -0.66 4.88 0.59
N ARG A 59 0.46 4.31 0.14
CA ARG A 59 0.48 3.23 -0.84
C ARG A 59 -0.22 1.98 -0.32
N SER A 60 0.06 1.58 0.92
CA SER A 60 -0.56 0.43 1.58
C SER A 60 -2.07 0.63 1.76
N ASP A 61 -2.48 1.80 2.25
CA ASP A 61 -3.89 2.14 2.44
C ASP A 61 -4.64 2.15 1.10
N PHE A 62 -4.03 2.71 0.05
CA PHE A 62 -4.54 2.63 -1.31
C PHE A 62 -4.77 1.17 -1.74
N VAL A 63 -3.74 0.33 -1.68
CA VAL A 63 -3.85 -1.09 -2.10
C VAL A 63 -4.92 -1.83 -1.29
N ASN A 64 -4.97 -1.63 0.03
CA ASN A 64 -5.95 -2.29 0.90
C ASN A 64 -7.38 -1.87 0.56
N ASN A 65 -7.63 -0.56 0.43
CA ASN A 65 -8.97 -0.04 0.13
C ASN A 65 -9.49 -0.59 -1.20
N PHE A 66 -8.70 -0.48 -2.28
CA PHE A 66 -9.11 -0.99 -3.59
C PHE A 66 -9.26 -2.51 -3.62
N SER A 67 -8.38 -3.26 -2.93
CA SER A 67 -8.51 -4.72 -2.83
C SER A 67 -9.83 -5.14 -2.17
N HIS A 68 -10.25 -4.42 -1.12
CA HIS A 68 -11.53 -4.67 -0.47
C HIS A 68 -12.72 -4.34 -1.37
N GLU A 69 -12.68 -3.19 -2.03
CA GLU A 69 -13.78 -2.78 -2.90
C GLU A 69 -13.94 -3.72 -4.11
N PHE A 70 -12.83 -4.24 -4.68
CA PHE A 70 -12.87 -5.18 -5.81
C PHE A 70 -13.48 -6.53 -5.42
N LYS A 71 -13.36 -6.93 -4.15
CA LYS A 71 -13.84 -8.23 -3.69
C LYS A 71 -15.36 -8.37 -3.81
N THR A 72 -16.10 -7.30 -3.53
CA THR A 72 -17.57 -7.29 -3.56
C THR A 72 -18.14 -7.62 -4.95
N PRO A 73 -17.82 -6.88 -6.03
CA PRO A 73 -18.33 -7.19 -7.37
C PRO A 73 -17.88 -8.57 -7.85
N ILE A 74 -16.63 -8.99 -7.55
CA ILE A 74 -16.13 -10.33 -7.92
C ILE A 74 -16.97 -11.44 -7.28
N VAL A 75 -17.28 -11.31 -5.98
CA VAL A 75 -18.10 -12.28 -5.26
C VAL A 75 -19.53 -12.28 -5.81
N SER A 76 -20.09 -11.11 -6.12
CA SER A 76 -21.42 -10.97 -6.71
C SER A 76 -21.50 -11.69 -8.06
N ILE A 77 -20.60 -11.36 -9.00
CA ILE A 77 -20.52 -11.98 -10.33
C ILE A 77 -20.42 -13.51 -10.21
N ALA A 78 -19.52 -14.01 -9.37
CA ALA A 78 -19.34 -15.44 -9.19
C ALA A 78 -20.58 -16.11 -8.58
N GLY A 79 -21.27 -15.44 -7.65
CA GLY A 79 -22.49 -15.91 -7.01
C GLY A 79 -23.64 -16.05 -8.02
N PHE A 80 -23.93 -14.98 -8.76
CA PHE A 80 -25.01 -14.98 -9.76
C PHE A 80 -24.70 -15.90 -10.94
N ALA A 81 -23.44 -15.99 -11.39
CA ALA A 81 -23.05 -16.97 -12.41
C ALA A 81 -23.28 -18.42 -11.94
N LYS A 82 -23.07 -18.71 -10.65
CA LYS A 82 -23.36 -20.02 -10.07
C LYS A 82 -24.87 -20.31 -10.03
N LEU A 83 -25.69 -19.33 -9.70
CA LEU A 83 -27.16 -19.46 -9.70
C LEU A 83 -27.70 -19.67 -11.12
N LEU A 84 -27.18 -18.93 -12.11
CA LEU A 84 -27.54 -19.15 -13.52
C LEU A 84 -27.23 -20.58 -14.00
N LYS A 85 -26.15 -21.17 -13.46
CA LYS A 85 -25.74 -22.54 -13.80
C LYS A 85 -26.63 -23.61 -13.16
N SER A 86 -27.34 -23.35 -12.05
CA SER A 86 -28.17 -24.35 -11.38
C SER A 86 -29.47 -24.70 -12.13
N GLY A 87 -29.91 -23.86 -13.08
CA GLY A 87 -30.87 -24.26 -14.12
C GLY A 87 -32.35 -24.29 -13.72
N ASP A 88 -32.71 -23.88 -12.50
CA ASP A 88 -34.10 -23.80 -12.01
C ASP A 88 -34.47 -22.32 -11.76
N LEU A 89 -34.59 -21.55 -12.85
CA LEU A 89 -34.86 -20.11 -12.83
C LEU A 89 -35.96 -19.78 -13.83
N SER A 90 -36.87 -18.90 -13.43
CA SER A 90 -37.77 -18.20 -14.34
C SER A 90 -36.99 -17.32 -15.32
N ASP A 91 -37.65 -16.91 -16.41
CA ASP A 91 -37.04 -15.99 -17.38
C ASP A 91 -36.72 -14.63 -16.73
N ASP A 92 -37.58 -14.16 -15.82
CA ASP A 92 -37.38 -12.92 -15.05
C ASP A 92 -36.14 -13.00 -14.13
N GLU A 93 -35.98 -14.09 -13.38
CA GLU A 93 -34.80 -14.29 -12.51
C GLU A 93 -33.51 -14.43 -13.32
N ARG A 94 -33.58 -15.09 -14.48
CA ARG A 94 -32.44 -15.20 -15.40
C ARG A 94 -32.00 -13.83 -15.89
N GLU A 95 -32.95 -13.00 -16.32
CA GLU A 95 -32.67 -11.63 -16.78
C GLU A 95 -32.11 -10.77 -15.65
N GLU A 96 -32.70 -10.83 -14.46
CA GLU A 96 -32.18 -10.12 -13.26
C GLU A 96 -30.72 -10.49 -12.96
N TYR A 97 -30.40 -11.79 -12.94
CA TYR A 97 -29.05 -12.24 -12.60
C TYR A 97 -28.01 -11.86 -13.66
N ILE A 98 -28.40 -11.88 -14.94
CA ILE A 98 -27.55 -11.40 -16.04
C ILE A 98 -27.29 -9.90 -15.88
N ASN A 99 -28.32 -9.11 -15.58
CA ASN A 99 -28.18 -7.66 -15.37
C ASN A 99 -27.24 -7.34 -14.19
N ILE A 100 -27.34 -8.08 -13.07
CA ILE A 100 -26.43 -7.90 -11.94
C ILE A 100 -24.98 -8.23 -12.31
N ILE A 101 -24.75 -9.31 -13.07
CA ILE A 101 -23.40 -9.65 -13.54
C ILE A 101 -22.84 -8.54 -14.43
N GLU A 102 -23.65 -7.97 -15.33
CA GLU A 102 -23.25 -6.87 -16.20
C GLU A 102 -22.89 -5.62 -15.39
N GLU A 103 -23.77 -5.21 -14.47
CA GLU A 103 -23.56 -4.04 -13.62
C GLU A 103 -22.27 -4.15 -12.80
N GLU A 104 -22.04 -5.29 -12.14
CA GLU A 104 -20.84 -5.50 -11.33
C GLU A 104 -19.56 -5.62 -12.19
N SER A 105 -19.68 -6.09 -13.43
CA SER A 105 -18.56 -6.12 -14.39
C SER A 105 -18.19 -4.71 -14.86
N LEU A 106 -19.18 -3.87 -15.15
CA LEU A 106 -18.97 -2.46 -15.49
C LEU A 106 -18.37 -1.69 -14.30
N ARG A 107 -18.88 -1.94 -13.09
CA ARG A 107 -18.32 -1.38 -11.86
C ARG A 107 -16.85 -1.76 -11.67
N LEU A 108 -16.49 -3.03 -11.86
CA LEU A 108 -15.09 -3.47 -11.81
C LEU A 108 -14.22 -2.77 -12.85
N SER A 109 -14.73 -2.59 -14.06
CA SER A 109 -14.03 -1.87 -15.12
C SER A 109 -13.75 -0.41 -14.73
N ASP A 110 -14.76 0.30 -14.20
CA ASP A 110 -14.61 1.68 -13.74
C ASP A 110 -13.60 1.80 -12.59
N MET A 111 -13.65 0.86 -11.65
CA MET A 111 -12.70 0.80 -10.55
C MET A 111 -11.27 0.54 -11.04
N ALA A 112 -11.09 -0.35 -12.02
CA ALA A 112 -9.79 -0.59 -12.65
C ALA A 112 -9.27 0.66 -13.40
N ASN A 113 -10.15 1.37 -14.11
CA ASN A 113 -9.80 2.64 -14.76
C ASN A 113 -9.37 3.70 -13.75
N ASN A 114 -10.04 3.80 -12.60
CA ASN A 114 -9.66 4.73 -11.54
C ASN A 114 -8.26 4.43 -10.98
N VAL A 115 -7.90 3.15 -10.83
CA VAL A 115 -6.55 2.75 -10.42
C VAL A 115 -5.52 3.14 -11.47
N LEU A 116 -5.78 2.87 -12.76
CA LEU A 116 -4.86 3.18 -13.86
C LEU A 116 -4.65 4.69 -14.07
N ASN A 117 -5.66 5.51 -13.80
CA ASN A 117 -5.53 6.98 -13.89
C ASN A 117 -4.75 7.59 -12.72
N LEU A 118 -4.54 6.85 -11.63
CA LEU A 118 -3.76 7.29 -10.47
C LEU A 118 -2.27 6.90 -10.56
N THR A 119 -1.89 6.10 -11.56
CA THR A 119 -0.50 5.72 -11.88
C THR A 119 0.05 6.47 -13.08
#